data_AF-A0A931UEP6-F1
#
_entry.id   AF-A0A931UEP6-F1
#
_cell.length_a   1.000
_cell.length_b   1.000
_cell.length_c   1.000
_cell.angle_alpha   90.00
_cell.angle_beta   90.00
_cell.angle_gamma   90.00
#
_symmetry.space_group_name_H-M   'P 1'
#
loop_
_entity.id
_entity.type
_entity.pdbx_description
1 polymer ?
#
loop_
_entity_poly.entity_id
_entity_poly.type
_entity_poly.pdbx_seq_one_letter_code
_entity_poly.pdbx_strand_id
1 'polypeptide(L)'
;MTLAVLIDASDGTLARLVRIQETIPWFDGGRLEDIVDYLNYVLVPSLFLIRADLLPQGDAWWLAALPLLASAYGFCQKEAKTADHFFLGFPSYWNIVAFYLCVLQIPRWANAFLILMLSALVFVPIKYLYPSRSPVLRGPTVTLGILWGILVVIMIYRLPEPSLLLAVVSLLYPAYYFILSLCISLRKQAS
;
A
#
# COMPACT_ATOMS: atom_id res chain seq x y z
N MET A 1 8.17 -6.52 -9.47
CA MET A 1 7.68 -5.73 -8.31
C MET A 1 8.81 -5.20 -7.46
N THR A 2 9.78 -6.02 -7.04
CA THR A 2 10.96 -5.58 -6.26
C THR A 2 11.82 -4.52 -6.95
N LEU A 3 12.05 -4.67 -8.26
CA LEU A 3 12.79 -3.67 -9.05
C LEU A 3 12.05 -2.32 -9.10
N ALA A 4 10.72 -2.35 -9.20
CA ALA A 4 9.90 -1.14 -9.20
C ALA A 4 9.95 -0.42 -7.84
N VAL A 5 9.95 -1.15 -6.72
CA VAL A 5 10.11 -0.57 -5.37
C VAL A 5 11.50 0.06 -5.18
N LEU A 6 12.55 -0.56 -5.75
CA LEU A 6 13.92 -0.03 -5.71
C LEU A 6 14.08 1.24 -6.56
N ILE A 7 13.42 1.28 -7.72
CA ILE A 7 13.38 2.46 -8.60
C ILE A 7 12.59 3.59 -7.91
N ASP A 8 11.40 3.30 -7.38
CA ASP A 8 10.54 4.26 -6.68
C ASP A 8 11.22 4.90 -5.45
N ALA A 9 11.93 4.09 -4.65
CA ALA A 9 12.72 4.58 -3.52
C ALA A 9 13.89 5.49 -3.95
N SER A 10 14.47 5.23 -5.13
CA SER A 10 15.58 6.02 -5.69
C SER A 10 15.08 7.33 -6.31
N ASP A 11 13.97 7.26 -7.06
CA ASP A 11 13.41 8.38 -7.83
C ASP A 11 12.92 9.49 -6.91
N GLY A 12 12.26 9.16 -5.79
CA GLY A 12 11.83 10.14 -4.80
C GLY A 12 12.98 10.88 -4.12
N THR A 13 14.20 10.34 -4.14
CA THR A 13 15.41 10.97 -3.55
C THR A 13 16.13 11.83 -4.59
N LEU A 14 16.22 11.34 -5.83
CA LEU A 14 16.81 12.06 -6.96
C LEU A 14 15.96 13.27 -7.40
N ALA A 15 14.64 13.14 -7.46
CA ALA A 15 13.74 14.24 -7.85
C ALA A 15 13.82 15.44 -6.89
N ARG A 16 14.03 15.17 -5.59
CA ARG A 16 14.25 16.22 -4.56
C ARG A 16 15.62 16.88 -4.66
N LEU A 17 16.64 16.15 -5.12
CA LEU A 17 17.99 16.69 -5.32
C LEU A 17 18.06 17.59 -6.56
N VAL A 18 17.30 17.28 -7.60
CA VAL A 18 17.35 17.99 -8.91
C VAL A 18 16.38 19.18 -8.98
N ARG A 19 15.52 19.40 -7.97
CA ARG A 19 14.52 20.49 -7.94
C ARG A 19 13.72 20.63 -9.24
N ILE A 20 13.24 19.49 -9.77
CA ILE A 20 12.55 19.43 -11.07
C ILE A 20 11.34 20.39 -11.15
N GLN A 21 10.68 20.67 -10.02
CA GLN A 21 9.58 21.63 -9.94
C GLN A 21 10.00 23.08 -10.27
N GLU A 22 11.28 23.44 -10.09
CA GLU A 22 11.82 24.76 -10.46
C GLU A 22 12.23 24.81 -11.95
N THR A 23 12.38 23.66 -12.62
CA THR A 23 12.95 23.57 -13.99
C THR A 23 11.89 23.51 -15.10
N ILE A 24 10.67 23.01 -14.83
CA ILE A 24 9.61 22.86 -15.84
C ILE A 24 8.25 23.37 -15.31
N PRO A 25 8.02 24.70 -15.31
CA PRO A 25 6.84 25.31 -14.66
C PRO A 25 5.49 25.01 -15.34
N TRP A 26 5.50 24.48 -16.57
CA TRP A 26 4.28 24.10 -17.29
C TRP A 26 3.88 22.62 -17.10
N PHE A 27 4.70 21.84 -16.39
CA PHE A 27 4.50 20.40 -16.21
C PHE A 27 4.07 20.06 -14.77
N ASP A 28 2.93 19.38 -14.64
CA ASP A 28 2.42 18.95 -13.33
C ASP A 28 3.04 17.60 -12.94
N GLY A 29 4.21 17.67 -12.29
CA GLY A 29 4.92 16.49 -11.80
C GLY A 29 4.14 15.70 -10.75
N GLY A 30 3.31 16.38 -9.93
CA GLY A 30 2.50 15.71 -8.91
C GLY A 30 1.40 14.85 -9.53
N ARG A 31 0.75 15.35 -10.58
CA ARG A 31 -0.24 14.55 -11.33
C ARG A 31 0.38 13.35 -12.03
N LEU A 32 1.61 13.48 -12.57
CA LEU A 32 2.32 12.33 -13.14
C LEU A 32 2.64 11.30 -12.05
N GLU A 33 3.11 11.74 -10.88
CA GLU A 33 3.38 10.89 -9.71
C GLU A 33 2.12 10.11 -9.30
N ASP A 34 0.98 10.79 -9.14
CA ASP A 34 -0.29 10.13 -8.79
C ASP A 34 -0.72 9.08 -9.85
N ILE A 35 -0.47 9.31 -11.15
CA ILE A 35 -0.74 8.34 -12.22
C ILE A 35 0.17 7.12 -12.09
N VAL A 36 1.48 7.34 -11.93
CA VAL A 36 2.46 6.26 -11.80
C VAL A 36 2.19 5.43 -10.53
N ASP A 37 1.84 6.09 -9.43
CA ASP A 37 1.43 5.45 -8.19
C ASP A 37 0.17 4.59 -8.39
N TYR A 38 -0.86 5.11 -9.05
CA TYR A 38 -2.06 4.33 -9.32
C TYR A 38 -1.75 3.07 -10.15
N LEU A 39 -0.88 3.19 -11.17
CA LEU A 39 -0.47 2.05 -11.98
C LEU A 39 0.28 1.00 -11.15
N ASN A 40 1.23 1.43 -10.31
CA ASN A 40 2.09 0.53 -9.53
C ASN A 40 1.41 -0.07 -8.31
N TYR A 41 0.64 0.72 -7.58
CA TYR A 41 0.02 0.32 -6.32
C TYR A 41 -1.37 -0.29 -6.49
N VAL A 42 -2.06 -0.05 -7.61
CA VAL A 42 -3.44 -0.51 -7.81
C VAL A 42 -3.58 -1.39 -9.05
N LEU A 43 -3.18 -0.90 -10.23
CA LEU A 43 -3.42 -1.63 -11.49
C LEU A 43 -2.61 -2.93 -11.56
N VAL A 44 -1.29 -2.85 -11.39
CA VAL A 44 -0.40 -4.01 -11.48
C VAL A 44 -0.77 -5.10 -10.46
N PRO A 45 -1.01 -4.79 -9.18
CA PRO A 45 -1.45 -5.78 -8.20
C PRO A 45 -2.81 -6.41 -8.54
N SER A 46 -3.77 -5.62 -9.05
CA SER A 46 -5.09 -6.14 -9.43
C SER A 46 -5.01 -7.14 -10.58
N LEU A 47 -4.18 -6.85 -11.59
CA LEU A 47 -3.89 -7.80 -12.67
C LEU A 47 -3.16 -9.04 -12.16
N PHE A 48 -2.24 -8.85 -11.20
CA PHE A 48 -1.51 -9.96 -10.58
C PHE A 48 -2.45 -10.92 -9.83
N LEU A 49 -3.49 -10.42 -9.13
CA LEU A 49 -4.49 -11.28 -8.46
C LEU A 49 -5.16 -12.27 -9.43
N ILE A 50 -5.50 -11.81 -10.63
CA ILE A 50 -6.09 -12.64 -11.69
C ILE A 50 -5.04 -13.62 -12.20
N ARG A 51 -3.83 -13.11 -12.52
CA ARG A 51 -2.81 -13.90 -13.21
C ARG A 51 -2.18 -14.99 -12.34
N ALA A 52 -2.18 -14.78 -11.03
CA ALA A 52 -1.71 -15.74 -10.03
C ALA A 52 -2.83 -16.66 -9.49
N ASP A 53 -4.04 -16.63 -10.08
CA ASP A 53 -5.19 -17.47 -9.70
C ASP A 53 -5.53 -17.41 -8.18
N LEU A 54 -5.42 -16.19 -7.62
CA LEU A 54 -5.63 -15.91 -6.20
C LEU A 54 -7.09 -15.63 -5.84
N LEU A 55 -7.97 -15.48 -6.84
CA LEU A 55 -9.39 -15.19 -6.66
C LEU A 55 -10.27 -16.36 -7.15
N PRO A 56 -11.52 -16.49 -6.71
CA PRO A 56 -12.45 -17.48 -7.25
C PRO A 56 -12.60 -17.29 -8.78
N GLN A 57 -12.44 -18.36 -9.57
CA GLN A 57 -12.27 -18.26 -11.03
C GLN A 57 -13.47 -17.62 -11.75
N GLY A 58 -14.70 -17.83 -11.26
CA GLY A 58 -15.89 -17.19 -11.82
C GLY A 58 -16.02 -15.70 -11.48
N ASP A 59 -15.35 -15.24 -10.42
CA ASP A 59 -15.53 -13.91 -9.84
C ASP A 59 -14.29 -13.01 -9.95
N ALA A 60 -13.16 -13.57 -10.42
CA ALA A 60 -11.86 -12.93 -10.37
C ALA A 60 -11.83 -11.53 -11.02
N TRP A 61 -12.49 -11.37 -12.17
CA TRP A 61 -12.48 -10.13 -12.92
C TRP A 61 -13.20 -8.98 -12.20
N TRP A 62 -14.41 -9.23 -11.68
CA TRP A 62 -15.16 -8.18 -10.99
C TRP A 62 -14.57 -7.91 -9.60
N LEU A 63 -14.06 -8.93 -8.90
CA LEU A 63 -13.34 -8.75 -7.64
C LEU A 63 -12.07 -7.92 -7.82
N ALA A 64 -11.30 -8.13 -8.90
CA ALA A 64 -10.12 -7.32 -9.22
C ALA A 64 -10.46 -5.90 -9.68
N ALA A 65 -11.68 -5.66 -10.20
CA ALA A 65 -12.14 -4.33 -10.56
C ALA A 65 -12.45 -3.45 -9.34
N LEU A 66 -12.79 -4.04 -8.19
CA LEU A 66 -13.13 -3.29 -6.98
C LEU A 66 -11.97 -2.45 -6.41
N PRO A 67 -10.74 -2.99 -6.24
CA PRO A 67 -9.55 -2.20 -5.94
C PRO A 67 -9.36 -1.01 -6.88
N LEU A 68 -9.53 -1.22 -8.19
CA LEU A 68 -9.36 -0.18 -9.20
C LEU A 68 -10.36 0.96 -8.98
N LEU A 69 -11.65 0.64 -8.88
CA LEU A 69 -12.70 1.66 -8.71
C LEU A 69 -12.59 2.38 -7.36
N ALA A 70 -12.37 1.64 -6.28
CA ALA A 70 -12.23 2.20 -4.94
C ALA A 70 -11.01 3.13 -4.86
N SER A 71 -9.85 2.69 -5.36
CA SER A 71 -8.65 3.52 -5.35
C SER A 71 -8.71 4.69 -6.33
N ALA A 72 -9.39 4.56 -7.48
CA ALA A 72 -9.60 5.70 -8.37
C ALA A 72 -10.36 6.83 -7.66
N TYR A 73 -11.37 6.47 -6.86
CA TYR A 73 -12.05 7.41 -5.98
C TYR A 73 -11.09 7.99 -4.92
N GLY A 74 -10.35 7.13 -4.21
CA GLY A 74 -9.41 7.56 -3.16
C GLY A 74 -8.32 8.52 -3.65
N PHE A 75 -7.73 8.27 -4.82
CA PHE A 75 -6.71 9.13 -5.44
C PHE A 75 -7.29 10.48 -5.88
N CYS A 76 -8.57 10.54 -6.23
CA CYS A 76 -9.24 11.78 -6.63
C CYS A 76 -9.73 12.61 -5.44
N GLN A 77 -9.65 12.10 -4.21
CA GLN A 77 -10.11 12.81 -3.02
C GLN A 77 -9.07 13.87 -2.62
N LYS A 78 -9.42 15.15 -2.80
CA LYS A 78 -8.54 16.30 -2.46
C LYS A 78 -8.12 16.33 -0.98
N GLU A 79 -8.92 15.72 -0.11
CA GLU A 79 -8.67 15.60 1.33
C GLU A 79 -7.83 14.37 1.69
N ALA A 80 -7.46 13.51 0.72
CA ALA A 80 -6.62 12.34 0.96
C ALA A 80 -5.24 12.69 1.52
N LYS A 81 -4.76 13.93 1.31
CA LYS A 81 -3.58 14.47 1.99
C LYS A 81 -4.07 15.58 2.92
N THR A 82 -4.56 15.20 4.11
CA THR A 82 -4.99 16.20 5.10
C THR A 82 -3.83 17.11 5.50
N ALA A 83 -4.11 18.37 5.86
CA ALA A 83 -3.11 19.36 6.30
C ALA A 83 -2.22 18.86 7.45
N ASP A 84 -2.68 17.84 8.18
CA ASP A 84 -2.00 17.16 9.29
C ASP A 84 -1.07 16.00 8.85
N HIS A 85 -0.83 15.79 7.54
CA HIS A 85 -0.06 14.66 6.99
C HIS A 85 -0.67 13.25 7.21
N PHE A 86 -2.01 13.12 7.22
CA PHE A 86 -2.69 11.81 7.28
C PHE A 86 -3.42 11.49 5.98
N PHE A 87 -3.45 10.21 5.63
CA PHE A 87 -4.36 9.68 4.61
C PHE A 87 -5.72 9.36 5.21
N LEU A 88 -6.80 9.78 4.54
CA LEU A 88 -8.17 9.38 4.90
C LEU A 88 -8.58 8.19 4.05
N GLY A 89 -8.93 7.07 4.71
CA GLY A 89 -9.28 5.82 4.02
C GLY A 89 -8.08 4.94 3.72
N PHE A 90 -8.37 3.66 3.43
CA PHE A 90 -7.33 2.68 3.14
C PHE A 90 -6.39 3.20 2.03
N PRO A 91 -5.06 3.30 2.28
CA PRO A 91 -4.12 3.99 1.40
C PRO A 91 -3.78 3.21 0.11
N SER A 92 -4.63 2.25 -0.29
CA SER A 92 -4.51 1.53 -1.56
C SER A 92 -3.20 0.76 -1.73
N TYR A 93 -2.65 0.20 -0.64
CA TYR A 93 -1.44 -0.64 -0.68
C TYR A 93 -1.73 -2.05 -1.22
N TRP A 94 -2.36 -2.15 -2.40
CA TRP A 94 -2.75 -3.44 -2.99
C TRP A 94 -1.56 -4.29 -3.41
N ASN A 95 -0.40 -3.68 -3.65
CA ASN A 95 0.85 -4.41 -3.89
C ASN A 95 1.28 -5.27 -2.69
N ILE A 96 1.15 -4.74 -1.47
CA ILE A 96 1.43 -5.46 -0.21
C ILE A 96 0.38 -6.54 0.00
N VAL A 97 -0.91 -6.22 -0.23
CA VAL A 97 -2.00 -7.18 -0.11
C VAL A 97 -1.78 -8.36 -1.05
N ALA A 98 -1.60 -8.10 -2.34
CA ALA A 98 -1.38 -9.11 -3.37
C ALA A 98 -0.13 -9.96 -3.08
N PHE A 99 0.94 -9.35 -2.58
CA PHE A 99 2.13 -10.06 -2.13
C PHE A 99 1.81 -11.07 -1.02
N TYR A 100 1.10 -10.67 0.03
CA TYR A 100 0.74 -11.58 1.12
C TYR A 100 -0.25 -12.66 0.70
N LEU A 101 -1.22 -12.34 -0.16
CA LEU A 101 -2.13 -13.36 -0.69
C LEU A 101 -1.37 -14.43 -1.49
N CYS A 102 -0.34 -14.02 -2.24
CA CYS A 102 0.54 -14.94 -2.96
C CYS A 102 1.42 -15.78 -2.02
N VAL A 103 1.97 -15.19 -0.96
CA VAL A 103 2.87 -15.90 -0.05
C VAL A 103 2.13 -16.84 0.90
N LEU A 104 0.97 -16.42 1.42
CA LEU A 104 0.22 -17.18 2.42
C LEU A 104 -0.64 -18.29 1.80
N GLN A 105 -0.99 -18.19 0.51
CA GLN A 105 -1.79 -19.19 -0.21
C GLN A 105 -3.06 -19.61 0.56
N ILE A 106 -3.73 -18.65 1.20
CA ILE A 106 -5.00 -18.90 1.91
C ILE A 106 -6.12 -19.20 0.90
N PRO A 107 -7.24 -19.80 1.34
CA PRO A 107 -8.34 -20.14 0.44
C PRO A 107 -8.86 -18.93 -0.36
N ARG A 108 -9.19 -19.14 -1.63
CA ARG A 108 -9.64 -18.09 -2.57
C ARG A 108 -10.85 -17.28 -2.06
N TRP A 109 -11.76 -17.92 -1.32
CA TRP A 109 -12.91 -17.23 -0.73
C TRP A 109 -12.46 -16.22 0.34
N ALA A 110 -11.40 -16.52 1.10
CA ALA A 110 -10.84 -15.62 2.11
C ALA A 110 -10.11 -14.45 1.43
N ASN A 111 -9.43 -14.70 0.32
CA ASN A 111 -8.86 -13.64 -0.53
C ASN A 111 -9.97 -12.69 -1.03
N ALA A 112 -11.07 -13.23 -1.57
CA ALA A 112 -12.18 -12.43 -2.04
C ALA A 112 -12.80 -11.57 -0.94
N PHE A 113 -13.02 -12.14 0.25
CA PHE A 113 -13.51 -11.40 1.42
C PHE A 113 -12.56 -10.26 1.80
N LEU A 114 -11.25 -10.52 1.83
CA LEU A 114 -10.25 -9.51 2.18
C LEU A 114 -10.25 -8.35 1.15
N ILE A 115 -10.32 -8.66 -0.14
CA ILE A 115 -10.40 -7.65 -1.20
C ILE A 115 -11.65 -6.78 -1.01
N LEU A 116 -12.83 -7.39 -0.82
CA LEU A 116 -14.08 -6.68 -0.58
C LEU A 116 -13.99 -5.74 0.64
N MET A 117 -13.50 -6.27 1.76
CA MET A 117 -13.36 -5.53 3.01
C MET A 117 -12.41 -4.33 2.84
N LEU A 118 -11.23 -4.54 2.25
CA LEU A 118 -10.24 -3.47 2.05
C LEU A 118 -10.72 -2.43 1.03
N SER A 119 -11.44 -2.84 -0.02
CA SER A 119 -12.03 -1.91 -0.99
C SER A 119 -13.09 -1.03 -0.33
N ALA A 120 -13.93 -1.60 0.55
CA ALA A 120 -14.89 -0.81 1.33
C ALA A 120 -14.18 0.17 2.29
N LEU A 121 -13.05 -0.24 2.87
CA LEU A 121 -12.26 0.58 3.79
C LEU A 121 -11.63 1.82 3.13
N VAL A 122 -11.54 1.87 1.80
CA VAL A 122 -11.13 3.08 1.07
C VAL A 122 -12.11 4.23 1.30
N PHE A 123 -13.40 3.94 1.47
CA PHE A 123 -14.44 4.95 1.68
C PHE A 123 -14.60 5.35 3.15
N VAL A 124 -13.97 4.65 4.08
CA VAL A 124 -14.09 4.91 5.52
C VAL A 124 -13.01 5.92 5.93
N PRO A 125 -13.33 7.08 6.53
CA PRO A 125 -12.36 8.14 6.82
C PRO A 125 -11.46 7.83 8.04
N ILE A 126 -10.68 6.76 7.95
CA ILE A 126 -9.65 6.38 8.94
C ILE A 126 -8.36 7.12 8.62
N LYS A 127 -7.73 7.74 9.62
CA LYS A 127 -6.44 8.43 9.46
C LYS A 127 -5.27 7.43 9.50
N TYR A 128 -4.62 7.21 8.36
CA TYR A 128 -3.41 6.39 8.26
C TYR A 128 -2.13 7.22 8.39
N LEU A 129 -1.16 6.67 9.13
CA LEU A 129 0.11 7.33 9.42
C LEU A 129 1.04 7.40 8.22
N TYR A 130 1.73 8.52 8.05
CA TYR A 130 2.87 8.63 7.12
C TYR A 130 4.17 8.22 7.84
N PRO A 131 4.78 7.04 7.60
CA PRO A 131 5.87 6.53 8.45
C PRO A 131 7.07 7.47 8.58
N SER A 132 7.46 8.12 7.48
CA SER A 132 8.63 9.00 7.43
C SER A 132 8.40 10.40 8.00
N ARG A 133 7.13 10.83 8.11
CA ARG A 133 6.69 12.14 8.60
C ARG A 133 5.83 12.07 9.86
N SER A 134 5.68 10.88 10.44
CA SER A 134 4.86 10.69 11.63
C SER A 134 5.41 11.55 12.79
N PRO A 135 4.55 12.36 13.45
CA PRO A 135 4.94 13.10 14.65
C PRO A 135 5.09 12.17 15.88
N VAL A 136 4.63 10.92 15.80
CA VAL A 136 4.61 9.95 16.89
C VAL A 136 5.45 8.72 16.52
N LEU A 137 6.40 8.35 17.39
CA LEU A 137 7.22 7.13 17.27
C LEU A 137 7.94 6.95 15.93
N ARG A 138 8.37 8.05 15.29
CA ARG A 138 9.06 8.04 13.99
C ARG A 138 10.25 7.08 13.94
N GLY A 139 11.18 7.19 14.90
CA GLY A 139 12.39 6.36 14.95
C GLY A 139 12.06 4.86 14.96
N PRO A 140 11.29 4.37 15.95
CA PRO A 140 10.86 2.97 16.01
C PRO A 140 10.11 2.50 14.74
N THR A 141 9.18 3.32 14.22
CA THR A 141 8.38 2.96 13.04
C THR A 141 9.24 2.79 11.79
N VAL A 142 10.25 3.64 11.61
CA VAL A 142 11.20 3.55 10.50
C VAL A 142 12.10 2.33 10.64
N THR A 143 12.67 2.09 11.83
CA THR A 143 13.52 0.91 12.08
C THR A 143 12.77 -0.38 11.83
N LEU A 144 11.54 -0.50 12.36
CA LEU A 144 10.69 -1.67 12.13
C LEU A 144 10.32 -1.81 10.65
N GLY A 145 10.09 -0.70 9.94
CA GLY A 145 9.83 -0.70 8.49
C GLY A 145 11.01 -1.19 7.67
N ILE A 146 12.24 -0.81 8.02
CA ILE A 146 13.46 -1.31 7.36
C ILE A 146 13.61 -2.81 7.58
N LEU A 147 13.45 -3.28 8.84
CA LEU A 147 13.51 -4.70 9.16
C LEU A 147 12.44 -5.48 8.40
N TRP A 148 11.22 -4.95 8.34
CA TRP A 148 10.14 -5.54 7.54
C TRP A 148 10.48 -5.59 6.05
N GLY A 149 11.06 -4.52 5.49
CA GLY A 149 11.51 -4.49 4.10
C GLY A 149 12.55 -5.57 3.78
N ILE A 150 13.50 -5.80 4.69
CA ILE A 150 14.47 -6.90 4.56
C ILE A 150 13.76 -8.26 4.56
N LEU A 151 12.78 -8.47 5.45
CA LEU A 151 11.98 -9.71 5.46
C LEU A 151 11.22 -9.91 4.15
N VAL A 152 10.63 -8.87 3.59
CA VAL A 152 9.96 -8.92 2.29
C VAL A 152 10.92 -9.32 1.17
N VAL A 153 12.12 -8.71 1.11
CA VAL A 153 13.13 -9.07 0.11
C VAL A 153 13.56 -10.53 0.25
N ILE A 154 13.77 -11.02 1.48
CA ILE A 154 14.12 -12.42 1.75
C ILE A 154 12.99 -13.35 1.27
N MET A 155 11.73 -13.02 1.55
CA MET A 155 10.58 -13.82 1.10
C MET A 155 10.48 -13.86 -0.42
N ILE A 156 10.69 -12.73 -1.10
CA ILE A 156 10.67 -12.65 -2.57
C ILE A 156 11.79 -13.52 -3.17
N TYR A 157 12.98 -13.50 -2.59
CA TYR A 157 14.12 -14.33 -3.05
C TYR A 157 13.87 -15.84 -2.86
N ARG A 158 13.01 -16.22 -1.92
CA ARG A 158 12.65 -17.62 -1.64
C ARG A 158 11.46 -18.13 -2.45
N LEU A 159 10.79 -17.30 -3.24
CA LEU A 159 9.71 -17.77 -4.11
C LEU A 159 10.25 -18.79 -5.14
N PRO A 160 9.51 -19.87 -5.44
CA PRO A 160 8.10 -20.10 -5.11
C PRO A 160 7.83 -20.79 -3.75
N GLU A 161 8.84 -21.06 -2.94
CA GLU A 161 8.71 -21.77 -1.64
C GLU A 161 8.97 -20.83 -0.44
N PRO A 162 8.08 -19.85 -0.17
CA PRO A 162 8.27 -18.94 0.94
C PRO A 162 8.04 -19.66 2.27
N SER A 163 8.78 -19.30 3.31
CA SER A 163 8.54 -19.87 4.63
C SER A 163 7.36 -19.18 5.31
N LEU A 164 6.34 -19.98 5.67
CA LEU A 164 5.15 -19.49 6.37
C LEU A 164 5.50 -18.73 7.66
N LEU A 165 6.52 -19.19 8.40
CA LEU A 165 6.99 -18.52 9.59
C LEU A 165 7.47 -17.09 9.30
N LEU A 166 8.25 -16.88 8.23
CA LEU A 166 8.69 -15.53 7.87
C LEU A 166 7.51 -14.67 7.44
N ALA A 167 6.55 -15.23 6.71
CA ALA A 167 5.33 -14.52 6.33
C ALA A 167 4.53 -14.06 7.55
N VAL A 168 4.26 -14.96 8.50
CA VAL A 168 3.51 -14.65 9.73
C VAL A 168 4.26 -13.65 10.61
N VAL A 169 5.57 -13.80 10.79
CA VAL A 169 6.39 -12.83 11.55
C VAL A 169 6.40 -11.47 10.87
N SER A 170 6.48 -11.42 9.54
CA SER A 170 6.47 -10.16 8.79
C SER A 170 5.13 -9.41 8.90
N LEU A 171 4.01 -10.11 9.12
CA LEU A 171 2.69 -9.49 9.35
C LEU A 171 2.61 -8.67 10.63
N LEU A 172 3.54 -8.86 11.59
CA LEU A 172 3.59 -8.06 12.81
C LEU A 172 3.74 -6.57 12.52
N TYR A 173 4.49 -6.20 11.47
CA TYR A 173 4.69 -4.79 11.11
C TYR A 173 3.44 -4.16 10.47
N PRO A 174 2.81 -4.73 9.42
CA PRO A 174 1.52 -4.26 8.92
C PRO A 174 0.44 -4.19 10.02
N ALA A 175 0.38 -5.17 10.92
CA ALA A 175 -0.56 -5.17 12.04
C ALA A 175 -0.28 -4.02 13.01
N TYR A 176 0.99 -3.84 13.42
CA TYR A 176 1.42 -2.71 14.24
C TYR A 176 1.05 -1.37 13.59
N TYR A 177 1.34 -1.20 12.30
CA TYR A 177 1.07 0.01 11.54
C TYR A 177 -0.44 0.32 11.47
N PHE A 178 -1.26 -0.70 11.20
CA PHE A 178 -2.71 -0.58 11.12
C PHE A 178 -3.32 -0.22 12.48
N ILE A 179 -2.91 -0.92 13.55
CA ILE A 179 -3.37 -0.65 14.93
C ILE A 179 -2.97 0.75 15.38
N LEU A 180 -1.71 1.15 15.14
CA LEU A 180 -1.24 2.47 15.51
C LEU A 180 -2.02 3.59 14.79
N SER A 181 -2.30 3.38 13.49
CA SER A 181 -3.11 4.30 12.69
C SER A 181 -4.55 4.43 13.24
N LEU A 182 -5.19 3.29 13.55
CA LEU A 182 -6.52 3.28 14.18
C LEU A 182 -6.54 3.99 15.54
N CYS A 183 -5.59 3.68 16.42
CA CYS A 183 -5.49 4.29 17.74
C CYS A 183 -5.35 5.82 17.67
N ILE A 184 -4.56 6.32 16.73
CA ILE A 184 -4.39 7.77 16.53
C ILE A 184 -5.64 8.40 15.94
N SER A 185 -6.27 7.73 14.96
CA SER A 185 -7.52 8.18 14.36
C SER A 185 -8.63 8.34 15.40
N LEU A 186 -8.79 7.34 16.29
CA LEU A 186 -9.80 7.35 17.35
C LEU A 186 -9.53 8.43 18.40
N ARG A 187 -8.26 8.63 18.80
CA ARG A 187 -7.89 9.67 19.79
C ARG A 187 -8.15 11.08 19.29
N LYS A 188 -7.90 11.38 18.00
CA LYS A 188 -8.14 12.70 17.40
C LYS A 188 -9.61 12.99 17.08
N GLN A 189 -10.47 11.97 17.02
CA GLN A 189 -11.93 12.16 16.85
C GLN A 189 -12.62 12.44 18.20
N ALA A 190 -11.99 12.09 19.32
CA ALA A 190 -12.53 12.29 20.67
C ALA A 190 -12.12 13.63 21.33
N SER A 191 -11.34 14.46 20.63
CA SER A 191 -10.85 15.78 21.06
C SER A 191 -11.42 16.89 20.20
#